data_AF-A0A1H6JUZ3-F1
#
_entry.id   AF-A0A1H6JUZ3-F1
#
_cell.length_a   1.000
_cell.length_b   1.000
_cell.length_c   1.000
_cell.angle_alpha   90.00
_cell.angle_beta   90.00
_cell.angle_gamma   90.00
#
_symmetry.space_group_name_H-M   'P 1'
#
loop_
_entity.id
_entity.type
_entity.pdbx_description
1 polymer ?
#
loop_
_entity_poly.entity_id
_entity_poly.type
_entity_poly.pdbx_seq_one_letter_code
_entity_poly.pdbx_strand_id
1 'polypeptide(L)'
;MDGSTLALVGATGGAGTTRTAVEMAAAGAIDDRDVIVIDAAYATQGLSEYVSGRIDPDVTTLVTDGRTDTPDPAAYTVDGDWGGRVRLVPASAPFERLARAKTVDAARGLVSVINAASETADHVIVDTPPVAANQAVAAVTETDRIAAVTPGTVHGRDALERLRGRIQDVGERVETTIATRGSLPAADVDLPTTEETATTHPTVRPTGGAYAEGIATALEVCFETTLTAGFEGANVLNRFR
;
A
#
# COMPACT_ATOMS: atom_id res chain seq x y z
N MET A 1 3.05 21.69 2.00
CA MET A 1 3.92 20.58 2.40
C MET A 1 3.27 19.38 1.78
N ASP A 2 3.99 18.70 0.91
CA ASP A 2 3.48 17.52 0.23
C ASP A 2 3.47 16.36 1.23
N GLY A 3 2.48 15.47 1.10
CA GLY A 3 2.39 14.25 1.89
C GLY A 3 3.50 13.27 1.57
N SER A 4 3.71 12.32 2.48
CA SER A 4 4.73 11.29 2.30
C SER A 4 4.21 10.11 1.49
N THR A 5 5.06 9.54 0.65
CA THR A 5 4.72 8.44 -0.26
C THR A 5 5.44 7.15 0.11
N LEU A 6 4.76 6.02 -0.05
CA LEU A 6 5.26 4.68 0.32
C LEU A 6 4.96 3.68 -0.79
N ALA A 7 5.98 3.01 -1.33
CA ALA A 7 5.80 1.78 -2.09
C ALA A 7 5.68 0.60 -1.12
N LEU A 8 4.48 0.03 -1.02
CA LEU A 8 4.24 -1.20 -0.26
C LEU A 8 4.34 -2.39 -1.21
N VAL A 9 5.45 -3.14 -1.15
CA VAL A 9 5.82 -4.11 -2.18
C VAL A 9 5.66 -5.55 -1.69
N GLY A 10 4.83 -6.34 -2.38
CA GLY A 10 4.74 -7.77 -2.11
C GLY A 10 5.99 -8.53 -2.54
N ALA A 11 6.59 -9.32 -1.62
CA ALA A 11 7.71 -10.20 -1.96
C ALA A 11 7.29 -11.38 -2.86
N THR A 12 6.01 -11.77 -2.77
CA THR A 12 5.40 -12.86 -3.55
C THR A 12 3.92 -12.57 -3.81
N GLY A 13 3.32 -13.30 -4.75
CA GLY A 13 1.87 -13.26 -4.96
C GLY A 13 1.14 -13.73 -3.70
N GLY A 14 0.09 -13.02 -3.30
CA GLY A 14 -0.68 -13.35 -2.09
C GLY A 14 0.08 -13.05 -0.78
N ALA A 15 1.09 -12.18 -0.80
CA ALA A 15 1.79 -11.75 0.42
C ALA A 15 0.88 -11.01 1.41
N GLY A 16 -0.28 -10.51 0.98
CA GLY A 16 -1.19 -9.72 1.81
C GLY A 16 -1.05 -8.21 1.62
N THR A 17 -0.24 -7.77 0.65
CA THR A 17 0.10 -6.36 0.38
C THR A 17 -1.14 -5.46 0.28
N THR A 18 -2.11 -5.81 -0.57
CA THR A 18 -3.35 -5.03 -0.74
C THR A 18 -4.12 -4.88 0.56
N ARG A 19 -4.32 -5.97 1.32
CA ARG A 19 -5.00 -5.91 2.62
C ARG A 19 -4.22 -5.01 3.58
N THR A 20 -2.90 -5.20 3.69
CA THR A 20 -2.04 -4.36 4.53
C THR A 20 -2.15 -2.88 4.14
N ALA A 21 -2.16 -2.53 2.85
CA ALA A 21 -2.30 -1.14 2.39
C ALA A 21 -3.63 -0.51 2.82
N VAL A 22 -4.74 -1.21 2.63
CA VAL A 22 -6.08 -0.72 2.99
C VAL A 22 -6.24 -0.60 4.51
N GLU A 23 -5.71 -1.54 5.27
CA GLU A 23 -5.75 -1.50 6.73
C GLU A 23 -4.86 -0.37 7.27
N MET A 24 -3.65 -0.16 6.71
CA MET A 24 -2.82 1.00 7.06
C MET A 24 -3.52 2.32 6.75
N ALA A 25 -4.22 2.42 5.60
CA ALA A 25 -4.96 3.61 5.25
C ALA A 25 -6.11 3.90 6.23
N ALA A 26 -6.85 2.88 6.64
CA ALA A 26 -7.89 3.02 7.66
C ALA A 26 -7.30 3.39 9.04
N ALA A 27 -6.15 2.83 9.44
CA ALA A 27 -5.47 3.22 10.67
C ALA A 27 -5.03 4.69 10.64
N GLY A 28 -4.56 5.19 9.50
CA GLY A 28 -4.22 6.60 9.31
C GLY A 28 -5.46 7.50 9.38
N ALA A 29 -6.56 7.11 8.74
CA ALA A 29 -7.80 7.88 8.80
C ALA A 29 -8.42 7.92 10.21
N ILE A 30 -8.29 6.85 11.00
CA ILE A 30 -8.66 6.81 12.42
C ILE A 30 -7.85 7.85 13.24
N ASP A 31 -6.63 8.19 12.80
CA ASP A 31 -5.77 9.25 13.36
C ASP A 31 -5.96 10.60 12.63
N ASP A 32 -7.15 10.84 12.06
CA ASP A 32 -7.54 12.07 11.36
C ASP A 32 -6.71 12.42 10.10
N ARG A 33 -6.08 11.42 9.47
CA ARG A 33 -5.28 11.61 8.25
C ARG A 33 -6.03 11.34 6.97
N ASP A 34 -5.69 12.08 5.92
CA ASP A 34 -6.12 11.81 4.56
C ASP A 34 -5.13 10.86 3.89
N VAL A 35 -5.59 9.65 3.56
CA VAL A 35 -4.76 8.59 2.97
C VAL A 35 -5.31 8.17 1.60
N ILE A 36 -4.44 8.11 0.60
CA ILE A 36 -4.74 7.55 -0.72
C ILE A 36 -3.98 6.23 -0.90
N VAL A 37 -4.67 5.18 -1.35
CA VAL A 37 -4.05 3.93 -1.82
C VAL A 37 -4.15 3.85 -3.33
N ILE A 38 -3.03 3.76 -4.02
CA ILE A 38 -2.95 3.62 -5.48
C ILE A 38 -2.58 2.19 -5.83
N ASP A 39 -3.40 1.52 -6.64
CA ASP A 39 -3.11 0.16 -7.10
C ASP A 39 -2.04 0.19 -8.20
N ALA A 40 -0.89 -0.47 -8.00
CA ALA A 40 0.08 -0.79 -9.05
C ALA A 40 0.13 -2.31 -9.32
N ALA A 41 -0.62 -3.11 -8.55
CA ALA A 41 -0.78 -4.55 -8.65
C ALA A 41 -1.81 -4.94 -9.72
N TYR A 42 -1.70 -4.33 -10.90
CA TYR A 42 -2.61 -4.45 -12.04
C TYR A 42 -2.97 -5.89 -12.43
N ALA A 43 -2.09 -6.86 -12.18
CA ALA A 43 -2.35 -8.26 -12.54
C ALA A 43 -3.38 -8.93 -11.62
N THR A 44 -3.43 -8.55 -10.35
CA THR A 44 -4.35 -9.13 -9.36
C THR A 44 -5.59 -8.27 -9.19
N GLN A 45 -5.49 -6.95 -9.39
CA GLN A 45 -6.62 -6.01 -9.29
C GLN A 45 -7.34 -6.10 -7.94
N GLY A 46 -6.61 -6.51 -6.89
CA GLY A 46 -7.19 -6.84 -5.58
C GLY A 46 -7.79 -5.61 -4.88
N LEU A 47 -7.28 -4.41 -5.17
CA LEU A 47 -7.83 -3.18 -4.58
C LEU A 47 -9.26 -2.92 -5.04
N SER A 48 -9.65 -3.40 -6.22
CA SER A 48 -11.02 -3.25 -6.74
C SER A 48 -12.07 -3.96 -5.88
N GLU A 49 -11.69 -4.98 -5.11
CA GLU A 49 -12.60 -5.72 -4.23
C GLU A 49 -13.10 -4.87 -3.05
N TYR A 50 -12.41 -3.76 -2.73
CA TYR A 50 -12.79 -2.82 -1.68
C TYR A 50 -13.66 -1.66 -2.18
N VAL A 51 -13.95 -1.59 -3.48
CA VAL A 51 -14.77 -0.55 -4.08
C VAL A 51 -16.11 -1.13 -4.50
N SER A 52 -17.18 -0.57 -3.96
CA SER A 52 -18.53 -0.97 -4.34
C SER A 52 -18.98 -0.28 -5.64
N GLY A 53 -19.76 -0.99 -6.46
CA GLY A 53 -20.32 -0.44 -7.68
C GLY A 53 -19.38 -0.51 -8.90
N ARG A 54 -19.64 0.36 -9.88
CA ARG A 54 -18.90 0.37 -11.15
C ARG A 54 -17.64 1.23 -11.02
N ILE A 55 -16.49 0.64 -11.34
CA ILE A 55 -15.21 1.36 -11.45
C ILE A 55 -15.04 1.85 -12.88
N ASP A 56 -15.20 3.15 -13.09
CA ASP A 56 -14.91 3.85 -14.35
C ASP A 56 -14.82 5.38 -14.11
N PRO A 57 -13.65 6.01 -14.24
CA PRO A 57 -12.36 5.43 -14.64
C PRO A 57 -11.65 4.67 -13.50
N ASP A 58 -10.62 3.92 -13.88
CA ASP A 58 -9.67 3.22 -12.99
C ASP A 58 -8.25 3.78 -13.15
N VAL A 59 -7.29 3.35 -12.32
CA VAL A 59 -5.89 3.83 -12.40
C VAL A 59 -5.28 3.56 -13.77
N THR A 60 -5.64 2.45 -14.43
CA THR A 60 -5.09 2.08 -15.72
C THR A 60 -5.57 3.03 -16.83
N THR A 61 -6.77 3.58 -16.71
CA THR A 61 -7.30 4.63 -17.57
C THR A 61 -6.51 5.93 -17.40
N LEU A 62 -6.15 6.32 -16.17
CA LEU A 62 -5.36 7.53 -15.92
C LEU A 62 -4.01 7.47 -16.65
N VAL A 63 -3.31 6.34 -16.49
CA VAL A 63 -1.93 6.20 -16.98
C VAL A 63 -1.80 5.84 -18.46
N THR A 64 -2.86 5.31 -19.10
CA THR A 64 -2.81 4.90 -20.52
C THR A 64 -3.46 5.88 -21.49
N ASP A 65 -4.47 6.60 -21.05
CA ASP A 65 -5.29 7.45 -21.93
C ASP A 65 -4.97 8.95 -21.77
N GLY A 66 -3.92 9.29 -20.99
CA GLY A 66 -3.41 10.65 -20.83
C GLY A 66 -4.46 11.63 -20.30
N ARG A 67 -5.45 11.13 -19.55
CA ARG A 67 -6.66 11.90 -19.24
C ARG A 67 -6.41 12.98 -18.20
N THR A 68 -5.65 12.69 -17.15
CA THR A 68 -5.28 13.63 -16.10
C THR A 68 -4.08 13.10 -15.32
N ASP A 69 -3.22 13.98 -14.81
CA ASP A 69 -2.19 13.61 -13.83
C ASP A 69 -2.74 13.46 -12.41
N THR A 70 -4.00 13.83 -12.17
CA THR A 70 -4.64 13.77 -10.84
C THR A 70 -5.27 12.41 -10.56
N PRO A 71 -5.25 11.92 -9.31
CA PRO A 71 -5.92 10.67 -8.95
C PRO A 71 -7.45 10.78 -8.89
N ASP A 72 -7.99 11.98 -8.66
CA ASP A 72 -9.41 12.22 -8.33
C ASP A 72 -10.44 11.56 -9.24
N PRO A 73 -10.30 11.55 -10.58
CA PRO A 73 -11.30 10.92 -11.45
C PRO A 73 -11.46 9.42 -11.17
N ALA A 74 -10.42 8.74 -10.70
CA ALA A 74 -10.42 7.32 -10.38
C ALA A 74 -10.31 7.06 -8.87
N ALA A 75 -10.51 8.06 -8.02
CA ALA A 75 -10.44 7.94 -6.58
C ALA A 75 -11.82 7.65 -5.99
N TYR A 76 -11.95 6.49 -5.34
CA TYR A 76 -13.18 6.03 -4.68
C TYR A 76 -13.03 6.15 -3.18
N THR A 77 -13.97 6.83 -2.53
CA THR A 77 -13.96 6.97 -1.06
C THR A 77 -14.41 5.67 -0.42
N VAL A 78 -13.71 5.26 0.64
CA VAL A 78 -14.12 4.16 1.50
C VAL A 78 -14.86 4.74 2.69
N ASP A 79 -16.05 4.22 2.96
CA ASP A 79 -16.82 4.61 4.14
C ASP A 79 -16.28 3.91 5.40
N GLY A 80 -16.28 4.64 6.51
CA GLY A 80 -15.95 4.11 7.83
C GLY A 80 -16.14 5.13 8.94
N ASP A 81 -15.94 4.68 10.17
CA ASP A 81 -16.07 5.51 11.38
C ASP A 81 -14.70 6.05 11.79
N TRP A 82 -14.28 7.12 11.14
CA TRP A 82 -13.00 7.80 11.33
C TRP A 82 -13.12 9.28 10.94
N GLY A 83 -12.26 10.15 11.48
CA GLY A 83 -12.29 11.58 11.18
C GLY A 83 -11.49 12.00 9.95
N GLY A 84 -10.51 11.19 9.53
CA GLY A 84 -9.76 11.37 8.28
C GLY A 84 -10.51 10.87 7.03
N ARG A 85 -9.80 10.64 5.93
CA ARG A 85 -10.38 10.08 4.69
C ARG A 85 -9.53 8.98 4.11
N VAL A 86 -10.18 7.93 3.61
CA VAL A 86 -9.54 6.87 2.82
C VAL A 86 -10.06 6.93 1.40
N ARG A 87 -9.15 7.08 0.42
CA ARG A 87 -9.46 7.01 -1.01
C ARG A 87 -8.65 5.90 -1.67
N LEU A 88 -9.30 5.10 -2.52
CA LEU A 88 -8.66 4.04 -3.29
C LEU A 88 -8.66 4.40 -4.76
N VAL A 89 -7.54 4.19 -5.45
CA VAL A 89 -7.39 4.35 -6.89
C VAL A 89 -7.12 2.95 -7.49
N PRO A 90 -8.17 2.12 -7.68
CA PRO A 90 -8.03 0.72 -8.03
C PRO A 90 -7.69 0.52 -9.50
N ALA A 91 -7.09 -0.63 -9.84
CA ALA A 91 -7.09 -1.17 -11.20
C ALA A 91 -8.34 -2.04 -11.42
N SER A 92 -9.05 -1.81 -12.51
CA SER A 92 -10.22 -2.60 -12.94
C SER A 92 -10.35 -2.53 -14.46
N ALA A 93 -9.57 -3.37 -15.15
CA ALA A 93 -9.37 -3.29 -16.58
C ALA A 93 -9.33 -4.67 -17.26
N PRO A 94 -9.77 -4.74 -18.54
CA PRO A 94 -9.51 -5.90 -19.37
C PRO A 94 -8.01 -6.06 -19.63
N PHE A 95 -7.57 -7.29 -19.89
CA PHE A 95 -6.15 -7.63 -20.04
C PHE A 95 -5.38 -6.77 -21.04
N GLU A 96 -6.01 -6.38 -22.16
CA GLU A 96 -5.39 -5.50 -23.16
C GLU A 96 -4.99 -4.14 -22.57
N ARG A 97 -5.85 -3.51 -21.76
CA ARG A 97 -5.53 -2.25 -21.07
C ARG A 97 -4.46 -2.45 -20.01
N LEU A 98 -4.48 -3.57 -19.29
CA LEU A 98 -3.41 -3.91 -18.34
C LEU A 98 -2.04 -4.00 -19.04
N ALA A 99 -1.99 -4.57 -20.25
CA ALA A 99 -0.75 -4.63 -21.02
C ALA A 99 -0.26 -3.23 -21.43
N ARG A 100 -1.16 -2.36 -21.88
CA ARG A 100 -0.84 -0.94 -22.18
C ARG A 100 -0.39 -0.18 -20.92
N ALA A 101 -1.02 -0.43 -19.77
CA ALA A 101 -0.69 0.21 -18.50
C ALA A 101 0.67 -0.19 -17.93
N LYS A 102 1.28 -1.26 -18.45
CA LYS A 102 2.63 -1.72 -18.08
C LYS A 102 3.73 -1.21 -19.02
N THR A 103 3.41 -0.32 -19.95
CA THR A 103 4.40 0.34 -20.80
C THR A 103 5.24 1.35 -20.00
N VAL A 104 6.37 1.78 -20.56
CA VAL A 104 7.24 2.79 -19.93
C VAL A 104 6.52 4.13 -19.80
N ASP A 105 5.76 4.54 -20.82
CA ASP A 105 5.01 5.80 -20.78
C ASP A 105 3.88 5.77 -19.74
N ALA A 106 3.18 4.63 -19.61
CA ALA A 106 2.20 4.45 -18.54
C ALA A 106 2.86 4.47 -17.14
N ALA A 107 4.07 3.93 -17.00
CA ALA A 107 4.80 4.03 -15.73
C ALA A 107 5.11 5.49 -15.37
N ARG A 108 5.48 6.35 -16.33
CA ARG A 108 5.64 7.81 -16.10
C ARG A 108 4.31 8.48 -15.73
N GLY A 109 3.20 8.03 -16.33
CA GLY A 109 1.86 8.45 -15.93
C GLY A 109 1.59 8.12 -14.46
N LEU A 110 1.96 6.92 -14.01
CA LEU A 110 1.82 6.54 -12.60
C LEU A 110 2.62 7.47 -11.67
N VAL A 111 3.85 7.84 -12.03
CA VAL A 111 4.66 8.83 -11.26
C VAL A 111 3.91 10.15 -11.11
N SER A 112 3.30 10.63 -12.19
CA SER A 112 2.53 11.88 -12.17
C SER A 112 1.31 11.77 -11.24
N VAL A 113 0.63 10.61 -11.24
CA VAL A 113 -0.49 10.33 -10.32
C VAL A 113 -0.03 10.26 -8.86
N ILE A 114 1.12 9.64 -8.56
CA ILE A 114 1.69 9.57 -7.21
C ILE A 114 2.01 10.98 -6.70
N ASN A 115 2.67 11.80 -7.52
CA ASN A 115 3.03 13.17 -7.16
C ASN A 115 1.78 14.01 -6.88
N ALA A 116 0.79 13.99 -7.79
CA ALA A 116 -0.46 14.72 -7.58
C ALA A 116 -1.25 14.21 -6.36
N ALA A 117 -1.18 12.92 -6.05
CA ALA A 117 -1.78 12.37 -4.84
C ALA A 117 -1.12 12.95 -3.57
N SER A 118 0.21 13.06 -3.55
CA SER A 118 0.97 13.60 -2.42
C SER A 118 0.67 15.07 -2.15
N GLU A 119 0.25 15.85 -3.15
CA GLU A 119 -0.14 17.26 -2.95
C GLU A 119 -1.46 17.41 -2.17
N THR A 120 -2.28 16.35 -2.07
CA THR A 120 -3.65 16.42 -1.52
C THR A 120 -3.96 15.47 -0.37
N ALA A 121 -3.00 14.60 -0.01
CA ALA A 121 -3.15 13.61 1.05
C ALA A 121 -1.95 13.67 1.98
N ASP A 122 -2.14 13.34 3.25
CA ASP A 122 -1.04 13.27 4.21
C ASP A 122 -0.13 12.06 3.91
N HIS A 123 -0.74 10.96 3.47
CA HIS A 123 -0.04 9.72 3.12
C HIS A 123 -0.54 9.13 1.80
N VAL A 124 0.40 8.68 0.96
CA VAL A 124 0.10 7.93 -0.26
C VAL A 124 0.75 6.56 -0.16
N ILE A 125 -0.04 5.49 -0.31
CA ILE A 125 0.45 4.11 -0.33
C ILE A 125 0.26 3.55 -1.74
N VAL A 126 1.34 3.10 -2.38
CA VAL A 126 1.29 2.42 -3.68
C VAL A 126 1.31 0.92 -3.45
N ASP A 127 0.17 0.24 -3.65
CA ASP A 127 0.05 -1.22 -3.55
C ASP A 127 0.79 -1.88 -4.72
N THR A 128 2.01 -2.33 -4.43
CA THR A 128 2.99 -2.66 -5.45
C THR A 128 3.19 -4.18 -5.53
N PRO A 129 3.08 -4.78 -6.73
CA PRO A 129 3.35 -6.20 -6.90
C PRO A 129 4.86 -6.46 -6.81
N PRO A 130 5.31 -7.73 -6.77
CA PRO A 130 6.75 -8.02 -6.88
C PRO A 130 7.38 -7.28 -8.07
N VAL A 131 8.53 -6.64 -7.86
CA VAL A 131 9.22 -5.85 -8.89
C VAL A 131 9.57 -6.74 -10.08
N ALA A 132 8.81 -6.60 -11.16
CA ALA A 132 8.91 -7.40 -12.38
C ALA A 132 8.34 -6.69 -13.62
N ALA A 133 7.89 -5.44 -13.50
CA ALA A 133 7.28 -4.66 -14.57
C ALA A 133 7.45 -3.16 -14.32
N ASN A 134 7.30 -2.35 -15.36
CA ASN A 134 7.66 -0.92 -15.35
C ASN A 134 6.94 -0.12 -14.24
N GLN A 135 5.65 -0.37 -14.00
CA GLN A 135 4.88 0.32 -12.96
C GLN A 135 5.36 -0.03 -11.54
N ALA A 136 5.87 -1.25 -11.33
CA ALA A 136 6.42 -1.63 -10.04
C ALA A 136 7.81 -1.02 -9.83
N VAL A 137 8.61 -0.86 -10.89
CA VAL A 137 9.87 -0.12 -10.84
C VAL A 137 9.60 1.35 -10.53
N ALA A 138 8.68 1.99 -11.26
CA ALA A 138 8.31 3.39 -11.00
C ALA A 138 7.79 3.60 -9.58
N ALA A 139 6.97 2.68 -9.04
CA ALA A 139 6.54 2.78 -7.66
C ALA A 139 7.72 2.81 -6.68
N VAL A 140 8.69 1.90 -6.80
CA VAL A 140 9.80 1.84 -5.84
C VAL A 140 10.84 2.94 -6.03
N THR A 141 11.03 3.49 -7.24
CA THR A 141 12.04 4.54 -7.48
C THR A 141 11.53 5.95 -7.23
N GLU A 142 10.21 6.15 -7.14
CA GLU A 142 9.61 7.49 -7.09
C GLU A 142 8.87 7.77 -5.78
N THR A 143 8.69 6.77 -4.92
CA THR A 143 8.18 7.00 -3.56
C THR A 143 9.31 7.28 -2.58
N ASP A 144 9.03 8.04 -1.53
CA ASP A 144 10.01 8.41 -0.50
C ASP A 144 10.58 7.19 0.24
N ARG A 145 9.78 6.11 0.35
CA ARG A 145 10.09 4.93 1.15
C ARG A 145 9.55 3.65 0.52
N ILE A 146 10.20 2.54 0.83
CA ILE A 146 9.86 1.20 0.34
C ILE A 146 9.72 0.23 1.53
N ALA A 147 8.53 -0.35 1.66
CA ALA A 147 8.27 -1.42 2.61
C ALA A 147 7.98 -2.73 1.90
N ALA A 148 8.66 -3.81 2.32
CA ALA A 148 8.42 -5.15 1.81
C ALA A 148 7.38 -5.89 2.65
N VAL A 149 6.37 -6.47 2.01
CA VAL A 149 5.37 -7.33 2.63
C VAL A 149 5.65 -8.78 2.24
N THR A 150 5.80 -9.65 3.24
CA THR A 150 6.10 -11.07 2.99
C THR A 150 5.41 -11.99 4.00
N PRO A 151 5.02 -13.22 3.62
CA PRO A 151 4.44 -14.16 4.59
C PRO A 151 5.46 -14.65 5.62
N GLY A 152 5.00 -14.90 6.84
CA GLY A 152 5.68 -15.49 8.01
C GLY A 152 6.17 -16.93 7.85
N THR A 153 6.75 -17.27 6.70
CA THR A 153 7.05 -18.63 6.27
C THR A 153 8.45 -18.74 5.67
N VAL A 154 8.98 -19.96 5.57
CA VAL A 154 10.26 -20.23 4.88
C VAL A 154 10.23 -19.71 3.44
N HIS A 155 9.15 -19.97 2.70
CA HIS A 155 9.00 -19.47 1.33
C HIS A 155 8.97 -17.93 1.28
N GLY A 156 8.30 -17.29 2.24
CA GLY A 156 8.25 -15.83 2.35
C GLY A 156 9.62 -15.22 2.64
N ARG A 157 10.44 -15.85 3.50
CA ARG A 157 11.82 -15.43 3.73
C ARG A 157 12.65 -15.49 2.44
N ASP A 158 12.58 -16.58 1.70
CA ASP A 158 13.34 -16.71 0.46
C ASP A 158 12.83 -15.73 -0.63
N ALA A 159 11.53 -15.44 -0.63
CA ALA A 159 10.93 -14.44 -1.51
C ALA A 159 11.37 -13.02 -1.16
N LEU A 160 11.51 -12.70 0.13
CA LEU A 160 11.99 -11.41 0.61
C LEU A 160 13.42 -11.13 0.13
N GLU A 161 14.32 -12.11 0.24
CA GLU A 161 15.70 -11.94 -0.25
C GLU A 161 15.76 -11.73 -1.77
N ARG A 162 14.92 -12.44 -2.54
CA ARG A 162 14.79 -12.19 -3.98
C ARG A 162 14.19 -10.82 -4.30
N LEU A 163 13.30 -10.30 -3.45
CA LEU A 163 12.74 -8.96 -3.60
C LEU A 163 13.83 -7.92 -3.34
N ARG A 164 14.60 -8.06 -2.25
CA ARG A 164 15.71 -7.16 -1.89
C ARG A 164 16.74 -7.06 -3.01
N GLY A 165 17.13 -8.18 -3.61
CA GLY A 165 18.04 -8.17 -4.78
C GLY A 165 17.48 -7.37 -5.96
N ARG A 166 16.19 -7.56 -6.30
CA ARG A 166 15.54 -6.82 -7.41
C ARG A 166 15.39 -5.33 -7.14
N ILE A 167 15.14 -4.93 -5.89
CA ILE A 167 15.08 -3.53 -5.49
C ILE A 167 16.50 -2.91 -5.56
N GLN A 168 17.53 -3.66 -5.15
CA GLN A 168 18.91 -3.22 -5.29
C GLN A 168 19.34 -3.07 -6.75
N ASP A 169 18.86 -3.93 -7.66
CA ASP A 169 19.16 -3.85 -9.10
C ASP A 169 18.66 -2.53 -9.74
N VAL A 170 17.66 -1.86 -9.14
CA VAL A 170 17.16 -0.55 -9.59
C VAL A 170 17.72 0.62 -8.78
N GLY A 171 18.70 0.37 -7.91
CA GLY A 171 19.40 1.41 -7.13
C GLY A 171 18.77 1.75 -5.79
N GLU A 172 17.71 1.04 -5.40
CA GLU A 172 16.92 1.31 -4.20
C GLU A 172 17.18 0.29 -3.08
N ARG A 173 16.53 0.47 -1.92
CA ARG A 173 16.61 -0.45 -0.77
C ARG A 173 15.27 -0.56 -0.05
N VAL A 174 15.03 -1.71 0.60
CA VAL A 174 13.86 -1.87 1.49
C VAL A 174 14.20 -1.26 2.85
N GLU A 175 13.42 -0.27 3.30
CA GLU A 175 13.54 0.32 4.65
C GLU A 175 12.88 -0.53 5.72
N THR A 176 11.71 -1.09 5.40
CA THR A 176 10.86 -1.76 6.39
C THR A 176 10.38 -3.09 5.85
N THR A 177 10.36 -4.12 6.68
CA THR A 177 9.84 -5.45 6.35
C THR A 177 8.67 -5.78 7.26
N ILE A 178 7.52 -6.10 6.65
CA ILE A 178 6.30 -6.51 7.33
C ILE A 178 6.06 -7.99 7.05
N ALA A 179 6.06 -8.81 8.10
CA ALA A 179 5.66 -10.21 8.01
C ALA A 179 4.14 -10.32 8.16
N THR A 180 3.47 -10.99 7.23
CA THR A 180 2.04 -11.31 7.34
C THR A 180 1.83 -12.76 7.74
N ARG A 181 0.69 -13.06 8.37
CA ARG A 181 0.29 -14.44 8.70
C ARG A 181 1.31 -15.14 9.60
N GLY A 182 1.85 -14.41 10.58
CA GLY A 182 2.86 -14.90 11.51
C GLY A 182 4.07 -13.98 11.57
N SER A 183 5.21 -14.52 12.00
CA SER A 183 6.41 -13.76 12.30
C SER A 183 7.61 -14.16 11.44
N LEU A 184 8.50 -13.21 11.16
CA LEU A 184 9.84 -13.49 10.62
C LEU A 184 10.92 -12.78 11.44
N PRO A 185 12.05 -13.42 11.77
CA PRO A 185 13.15 -12.76 12.47
C PRO A 185 13.73 -11.53 11.74
N ALA A 186 13.53 -11.43 10.42
CA ALA A 186 14.01 -10.33 9.59
C ALA A 186 12.94 -9.25 9.34
N ALA A 187 11.76 -9.37 9.96
CA ALA A 187 10.69 -8.38 9.87
C ALA A 187 10.79 -7.37 11.02
N ASP A 188 10.49 -6.12 10.70
CA ASP A 188 10.38 -5.03 11.66
C ASP A 188 9.00 -5.04 12.33
N VAL A 189 7.98 -5.55 11.62
CA VAL A 189 6.61 -5.67 12.10
C VAL A 189 6.03 -7.03 11.74
N ASP A 190 5.43 -7.70 12.72
CA ASP A 190 4.71 -8.96 12.53
C ASP A 190 3.19 -8.71 12.59
N LEU A 191 2.47 -9.13 11.55
CA LEU A 191 1.01 -9.12 11.50
C LEU A 191 0.50 -10.54 11.75
N PRO A 192 -0.18 -10.79 12.88
CA PRO A 192 -0.71 -12.11 13.19
C PRO A 192 -1.75 -12.55 12.16
N THR A 193 -1.91 -13.86 12.02
CA THR A 193 -3.00 -14.41 11.20
C THR A 193 -4.34 -14.02 11.81
N THR A 194 -5.23 -13.45 11.00
CA THR A 194 -6.62 -13.21 11.38
C THR A 194 -7.48 -14.38 10.90
N GLU A 195 -8.45 -14.79 11.71
CA GLU A 195 -9.41 -15.85 11.35
C GLU A 195 -10.51 -15.34 10.39
N GLU A 196 -10.48 -14.05 10.05
CA GLU A 196 -11.54 -13.41 9.28
C GLU A 196 -11.56 -13.87 7.82
N THR A 197 -12.78 -14.08 7.34
CA THR A 197 -13.12 -14.35 5.93
C THR A 197 -12.65 -13.19 5.04
N ALA A 198 -12.52 -13.41 3.73
CA ALA A 198 -12.25 -12.34 2.78
C ALA A 198 -13.21 -11.15 3.02
N THR A 199 -12.65 -9.99 3.37
CA THR A 199 -13.42 -8.77 3.63
C THR A 199 -13.28 -7.81 2.46
N THR A 200 -14.36 -7.10 2.16
CA THR A 200 -14.40 -6.02 1.15
C THR A 200 -14.28 -4.64 1.81
N HIS A 201 -13.93 -4.60 3.09
CA HIS A 201 -13.82 -3.38 3.89
C HIS A 201 -12.68 -3.53 4.92
N PRO A 202 -11.97 -2.44 5.27
CA PRO A 202 -10.96 -2.46 6.32
C PRO A 202 -11.55 -2.81 7.69
N THR A 203 -10.84 -3.65 8.43
CA THR A 203 -11.26 -4.26 9.70
C THR A 203 -10.54 -3.67 10.91
N VAL A 204 -9.43 -2.96 10.71
CA VAL A 204 -8.63 -2.35 11.78
C VAL A 204 -9.46 -1.37 12.59
N ARG A 205 -9.46 -1.53 13.91
CA ARG A 205 -10.09 -0.61 14.87
C ARG A 205 -9.17 -0.51 16.09
N PRO A 206 -9.18 0.59 16.87
CA PRO A 206 -8.29 0.74 18.03
C PRO A 206 -8.37 -0.42 19.03
N THR A 207 -9.55 -1.00 19.20
CA THR A 207 -9.79 -2.16 20.08
C THR A 207 -9.57 -3.52 19.40
N GLY A 208 -8.92 -3.57 18.24
CA GLY A 208 -8.76 -4.76 17.40
C GLY A 208 -7.62 -5.71 17.82
N GLY A 209 -7.03 -5.49 18.99
CA GLY A 209 -5.94 -6.32 19.55
C GLY A 209 -4.68 -6.35 18.67
N ALA A 210 -3.92 -7.44 18.79
CA ALA A 210 -2.57 -7.57 18.20
C ALA A 210 -2.50 -7.32 16.68
N TYR A 211 -3.55 -7.63 15.91
CA TYR A 211 -3.57 -7.31 14.48
C TYR A 211 -3.64 -5.80 14.25
N ALA A 212 -4.55 -5.11 14.95
CA ALA A 212 -4.68 -3.66 14.84
C ALA A 212 -3.44 -2.92 15.36
N GLU A 213 -2.85 -3.41 16.45
CA GLU A 213 -1.56 -2.91 16.98
C GLU A 213 -0.43 -3.07 15.97
N GLY A 214 -0.36 -4.21 15.28
CA GLY A 214 0.60 -4.47 14.22
C GLY A 214 0.41 -3.54 13.02
N ILE A 215 -0.84 -3.30 12.58
CA ILE A 215 -1.14 -2.36 11.49
C ILE A 215 -0.77 -0.93 11.87
N ALA A 216 -1.11 -0.50 13.09
CA ALA A 216 -0.71 0.82 13.60
C ALA A 216 0.82 0.97 13.62
N THR A 217 1.54 -0.03 14.13
CA THR A 217 3.01 -0.04 14.16
C THR A 217 3.60 -0.02 12.75
N ALA A 218 3.03 -0.77 11.80
CA ALA A 218 3.46 -0.73 10.40
C ALA A 218 3.30 0.68 9.80
N LEU A 219 2.18 1.35 10.05
CA LEU A 219 1.97 2.73 9.60
C LEU A 219 3.00 3.69 10.23
N GLU A 220 3.21 3.61 11.54
CA GLU A 220 4.19 4.44 12.26
C GLU A 220 5.61 4.27 11.73
N VAL A 221 6.06 3.03 11.54
CA VAL A 221 7.43 2.74 11.08
C VAL A 221 7.60 3.11 9.60
N CYS A 222 6.63 2.78 8.75
CA CYS A 222 6.73 3.07 7.32
C CYS A 222 6.68 4.57 7.01
N PHE A 223 5.90 5.35 7.76
CA PHE A 223 5.79 6.80 7.54
C PHE A 223 6.57 7.65 8.55
N GLU A 224 7.36 7.03 9.45
CA GLU A 224 8.08 7.72 10.54
C GLU A 224 7.20 8.69 11.33
N THR A 225 6.00 8.21 11.67
CA THR A 225 4.99 9.00 12.37
C THR A 225 4.55 8.30 13.65
N THR A 226 3.81 9.02 14.49
CA THR A 226 3.19 8.47 15.70
C THR A 226 1.70 8.68 15.60
N LEU A 227 0.94 7.62 15.84
CA LEU A 227 -0.51 7.71 15.91
C LEU A 227 -0.92 8.13 17.32
N THR A 228 -1.89 9.03 17.38
CA THR A 228 -2.48 9.53 18.62
C THR A 228 -3.78 8.82 18.97
N ALA A 229 -4.46 8.26 17.96
CA ALA A 229 -5.60 7.38 18.16
C ALA A 229 -5.19 6.15 18.98
N GLY A 230 -5.96 5.80 20.01
CA GLY A 230 -5.63 4.87 21.09
C GLY A 230 -5.46 3.39 20.73
N PHE A 231 -4.60 3.07 19.76
CA PHE A 231 -4.07 1.74 19.53
C PHE A 231 -3.14 1.37 20.69
N GLU A 232 -3.64 0.61 21.67
CA GLU A 232 -2.86 0.20 22.85
C GLU A 232 -1.63 -0.62 22.42
N GLY A 233 -0.44 -0.02 22.44
CA GLY A 233 0.82 -0.69 22.06
C GLY A 233 1.58 -0.01 20.91
N ALA A 234 0.91 0.83 20.12
CA ALA A 234 1.52 1.72 19.13
C ALA A 234 2.11 2.93 19.87
N ASN A 235 3.43 2.94 20.06
CA ASN A 235 4.22 4.05 20.61
C ASN A 235 5.72 3.67 20.55
N VAL A 236 6.15 2.99 19.47
CA VAL A 236 7.52 2.45 19.39
C VAL A 236 8.55 3.58 19.30
N LEU A 237 8.20 4.70 18.65
CA LEU A 237 9.08 5.87 18.53
C LEU A 237 9.40 6.55 19.88
N ASN A 238 8.60 6.33 20.93
CA ASN A 238 8.89 6.83 22.27
C ASN A 238 9.80 5.90 23.10
N ARG A 239 10.14 4.69 22.63
CA ARG A 239 11.04 3.77 23.36
C ARG A 239 12.52 3.92 23.03
N PHE A 240 12.86 4.70 22.00
CA PHE A 240 14.24 4.89 21.54
C PHE A 240 14.78 6.32 21.73
N ARG A 241 14.15 7.13 22.58
CA ARG A 241 14.70 8.42 23.05
C ARG A 241 15.23 8.33 24.46
#